data_AF-A0A955P548-F1
#
_entry.id   AF-A0A955P548-F1
#
_cell.length_a   1.000
_cell.length_b   1.000
_cell.length_c   1.000
_cell.angle_alpha   90.00
_cell.angle_beta   90.00
_cell.angle_gamma   90.00
#
_symmetry.space_group_name_H-M   'P 1'
#
loop_
_entity.id
_entity.type
_entity.pdbx_description
1 polymer ?
#
loop_
_entity_poly.entity_id
_entity_poly.type
_entity_poly.pdbx_seq_one_letter_code
_entity_poly.pdbx_strand_id
1 'polypeptide(L)' 'KRSANTAQDLGLGVNAGHDLNLKNLGDFLEIPKILEVSIGHALFAEALEMGLKKTVREYVRICSAASPGSK' A
#
# COMPACT_ATOMS: atom_id res chain seq x y z
N LYS A 1 -6.85 11.39 0.67
CA LYS A 1 -7.32 11.52 -0.74
C LYS A 1 -6.99 12.90 -1.36
N ARG A 2 -7.40 14.06 -0.80
CA ARG A 2 -7.14 15.41 -1.39
C ARG A 2 -5.67 15.68 -1.79
N SER A 3 -4.72 15.47 -0.88
CA SER A 3 -3.30 15.74 -1.17
C SER A 3 -2.75 14.88 -2.31
N ALA A 4 -3.17 13.62 -2.40
CA ALA A 4 -2.79 12.72 -3.48
C ALA A 4 -3.34 13.21 -4.82
N ASN A 5 -4.62 13.65 -4.87
CA ASN A 5 -5.22 14.19 -6.08
C ASN A 5 -4.47 15.44 -6.56
N THR A 6 -4.19 16.40 -5.66
CA THR A 6 -3.45 17.62 -6.03
C THR A 6 -2.04 17.31 -6.54
N ALA A 7 -1.33 16.36 -5.91
CA ALA A 7 -0.02 15.93 -6.41
C ALA A 7 -0.11 15.32 -7.82
N GLN A 8 -1.14 14.50 -8.07
CA GLN A 8 -1.38 13.87 -9.37
C GLN A 8 -1.79 14.87 -10.45
N ASP A 9 -2.59 15.88 -10.11
CA ASP A 9 -2.96 16.97 -11.03
C ASP A 9 -1.73 17.80 -11.45
N LEU A 10 -0.71 17.87 -10.58
CA LEU A 10 0.59 18.48 -10.85
C LEU A 10 1.58 17.53 -11.55
N GLY A 11 1.16 16.30 -11.89
CA GLY A 11 2.01 15.30 -12.55
C GLY A 11 3.04 14.64 -11.63
N LEU A 12 2.89 14.75 -10.31
CA LEU A 12 3.79 14.11 -9.34
C LEU A 12 3.36 12.66 -9.07
N GLY A 13 4.36 11.77 -8.99
CA GLY A 13 4.17 10.43 -8.45
C GLY A 13 3.87 10.48 -6.95
N VAL A 14 2.98 9.59 -6.48
CA VAL A 14 2.57 9.54 -5.07
C VAL A 14 2.92 8.19 -4.47
N ASN A 15 3.80 8.21 -3.48
CA ASN A 15 4.13 7.07 -2.63
C ASN A 15 3.51 7.26 -1.23
N ALA A 16 3.36 6.18 -0.48
CA ALA A 16 2.85 6.21 0.89
C ALA A 16 3.53 5.16 1.79
N GLY A 17 3.17 5.07 3.07
CA GLY A 17 3.77 4.04 3.93
C GLY A 17 3.53 4.14 5.43
N HIS A 18 3.57 5.35 5.99
CA HIS A 18 3.48 5.53 7.45
C HIS A 18 2.15 4.97 7.99
N ASP A 19 2.25 4.11 9.02
CA ASP A 19 1.13 3.47 9.75
C ASP A 19 0.22 2.57 8.90
N LEU A 20 0.68 2.16 7.72
CA LEU A 20 -0.01 1.13 6.94
C LEU A 20 0.27 -0.27 7.50
N ASN A 21 -0.76 -1.10 7.51
CA ASN A 21 -0.74 -2.49 7.95
C ASN A 21 -1.76 -3.34 7.14
N LEU A 22 -1.84 -4.64 7.41
CA LEU A 22 -2.74 -5.54 6.67
C LEU A 22 -4.24 -5.18 6.78
N LYS A 23 -4.64 -4.44 7.82
CA LYS A 23 -6.04 -4.10 8.08
C LYS A 23 -6.49 -2.85 7.32
N ASN A 24 -5.60 -1.87 7.14
CA ASN A 24 -5.95 -0.57 6.58
C ASN A 24 -5.39 -0.32 5.17
N LEU A 25 -4.46 -1.15 4.70
CA LEU A 25 -3.83 -0.94 3.39
C LEU A 25 -4.85 -1.03 2.24
N GLY A 26 -5.82 -1.94 2.33
CA GLY A 26 -6.86 -2.07 1.31
C GLY A 26 -7.64 -0.76 1.11
N ASP A 27 -8.16 -0.20 2.21
CA ASP A 27 -8.90 1.07 2.21
C ASP A 27 -8.05 2.24 1.72
N PHE A 28 -6.75 2.25 2.07
CA PHE A 28 -5.83 3.28 1.61
C PHE A 28 -5.63 3.23 0.08
N LEU A 29 -5.50 2.03 -0.49
CA LEU A 29 -5.28 1.84 -1.92
C LEU A 29 -6.52 2.07 -2.79
N GLU A 30 -7.67 2.41 -2.21
CA GLU A 30 -8.77 3.04 -2.97
C GLU A 30 -8.38 4.39 -3.57
N ILE A 31 -7.29 5.01 -3.08
CA ILE A 31 -6.71 6.20 -3.71
C ILE A 31 -6.09 5.77 -5.04
N PRO A 32 -6.57 6.30 -6.19
CA PRO A 32 -6.03 5.92 -7.48
C PRO A 32 -4.58 6.37 -7.64
N LYS A 33 -3.81 5.69 -8.48
CA LYS A 33 -2.45 6.09 -8.91
C LYS A 33 -1.45 6.30 -7.76
N ILE A 34 -1.56 5.52 -6.68
CA ILE A 34 -0.45 5.33 -5.74
C ILE A 34 0.59 4.44 -6.41
N LEU A 35 1.84 4.89 -6.48
CA LEU A 35 2.91 4.18 -7.17
C LEU A 35 3.61 3.16 -6.27
N GLU A 36 3.75 3.47 -4.98
CA GLU A 36 4.44 2.61 -4.02
C GLU A 36 3.87 2.77 -2.61
N VAL A 37 3.91 1.69 -1.83
CA VAL A 37 3.75 1.73 -0.37
C VAL A 37 4.98 1.12 0.32
N SER A 38 5.56 1.85 1.26
CA SER A 38 6.73 1.43 2.04
C SER A 38 6.31 1.09 3.48
N ILE A 39 6.36 -0.18 3.86
CA ILE A 39 5.83 -0.68 5.15
C ILE A 39 6.97 -1.32 5.96
N GLY A 40 7.20 -0.79 7.16
CA GLY A 40 8.27 -1.24 8.07
C GLY A 40 7.76 -1.94 9.32
N HIS A 41 7.45 -1.16 10.36
CA HIS A 41 7.14 -1.66 11.70
C HIS A 41 6.00 -2.71 11.70
N ALA A 42 4.88 -2.43 11.03
CA ALA A 42 3.74 -3.33 10.96
C ALA A 42 4.11 -4.66 10.28
N LEU A 43 4.86 -4.61 9.17
CA LEU A 43 5.30 -5.80 8.44
C LEU A 43 6.15 -6.71 9.33
N PHE A 44 7.09 -6.15 10.09
CA PHE A 44 7.91 -6.96 10.99
C PHE A 44 7.11 -7.49 12.18
N ALA A 45 6.23 -6.69 12.78
CA ALA A 45 5.36 -7.16 13.87
C ALA A 45 4.50 -8.35 13.45
N GLU A 46 3.83 -8.26 12.29
CA GLU A 46 3.02 -9.34 11.74
C GLU A 46 3.86 -10.54 11.26
N ALA A 47 5.10 -10.32 10.81
CA ALA A 47 6.03 -11.38 10.46
C ALA A 47 6.49 -12.21 11.68
N LEU A 48 6.54 -11.63 12.87
CA LEU A 48 6.83 -12.38 14.10
C LEU A 48 5.70 -13.37 14.43
N GLU A 49 4.46 -13.05 14.08
CA GLU A 49 3.29 -13.89 14.34
C GLU A 49 3.05 -14.94 13.23
N MET A 50 3.22 -14.55 11.97
CA MET A 50 2.82 -15.35 10.81
C MET A 50 3.98 -15.88 9.96
N GLY A 51 5.19 -15.41 10.21
CA GLY A 51 6.38 -15.65 9.39
C GLY A 51 6.50 -14.69 8.20
N LEU A 52 7.71 -14.17 7.98
CA LEU A 52 8.01 -13.13 6.96
C LEU A 52 7.49 -13.45 5.56
N LYS A 53 7.69 -14.69 5.08
CA LYS A 53 7.24 -15.11 3.74
C LYS A 53 5.71 -15.05 3.60
N LYS A 54 4.96 -15.37 4.66
CA LYS A 54 3.50 -15.30 4.63
C LYS A 54 3.06 -13.84 4.67
N THR A 55 3.63 -13.04 5.57
CA THR A 55 3.32 -11.61 5.73
C THR A 55 3.54 -10.83 4.44
N VAL A 56 4.70 -10.98 3.80
CA VAL A 56 4.99 -10.29 2.51
C VAL A 56 3.98 -10.69 1.43
N ARG A 57 3.57 -11.97 1.36
CA ARG A 57 2.56 -12.42 0.39
C ARG A 57 1.20 -11.78 0.62
N GLU A 58 0.79 -11.58 1.87
CA GLU A 58 -0.48 -10.90 2.18
C GLU A 58 -0.45 -9.43 1.76
N TYR A 59 0.64 -8.71 2.02
CA TYR A 59 0.81 -7.34 1.55
C TYR A 59 0.76 -7.25 0.02
N VAL A 60 1.51 -8.09 -0.68
CA VAL A 60 1.52 -8.15 -2.15
C VAL A 60 0.13 -8.48 -2.70
N ARG A 61 -0.61 -9.39 -2.05
CA ARG A 61 -1.99 -9.73 -2.43
C ARG A 61 -2.91 -8.52 -2.37
N ILE A 62 -2.82 -7.70 -1.30
CA ILE A 62 -3.60 -6.47 -1.16
C ILE A 62 -3.23 -5.46 -2.25
N CYS A 63 -1.93 -5.22 -2.46
CA CYS A 63 -1.44 -4.31 -3.51
C CYS A 63 -1.86 -4.73 -4.93
N SER A 64 -1.84 -6.03 -5.21
CA SER A 64 -2.22 -6.58 -6.51
C SER A 64 -3.73 -6.51 -6.74
N ALA A 65 -4.54 -6.65 -5.69
CA ALA A 65 -6.00 -6.52 -5.78
C ALA A 65 -6.45 -5.07 -6.01
N ALA A 66 -5.67 -4.09 -5.51
CA ALA A 66 -5.98 -2.69 -5.63
C ALA A 66 -5.50 -2.05 -6.94
N SER A 67 -4.67 -2.73 -7.73
CA SER A 67 -4.26 -2.27 -9.05
C SER A 67 -5.35 -2.64 -10.07
N PRO A 68 -6.18 -1.71 -10.56
CA PRO A 68 -6.96 -1.98 -11.75
C PRO A 68 -5.92 -2.04 -12.88
N GLY A 69 -5.72 -3.23 -13.43
CA GLY A 69 -4.67 -3.49 -14.41
C GLY A 69 -4.61 -2.41 -15.49
N SER A 70 -3.39 -2.04 -15.85
CA SER A 70 -3.04 -1.50 -17.17
C SER A 70 -3.85 -2.21 -18.25
N LYS A 71 -4.87 -1.53 -18.74
CA LYS A 71 -5.40 -1.67 -20.09
C LYS A 71 -5.44 -0.26 -20.67
#